data_AF-A0A162QY69-F1
#
_entry.id   AF-A0A162QY69-F1
#
_cell.length_a   1.000
_cell.length_b   1.000
_cell.length_c   1.000
_cell.angle_alpha   90.00
_cell.angle_beta   90.00
_cell.angle_gamma   90.00
#
_symmetry.space_group_name_H-M   'P 1'
#
loop_
_entity.id
_entity.type
_entity.pdbx_description
1 polymer ?
#
loop_
_entity_poly.entity_id
_entity_poly.type
_entity_poly.pdbx_seq_one_letter_code
_entity_poly.pdbx_strand_id
1 'polypeptide(L)'
;MVSLGFTRRNRKDSRISLSEEQLTDLREHLRFDNFAKNESVNMEPAKQFGHFSTEGHFIRKGKTGDWKNHFSPEMNKRIDEWIDKNLNGCADLKFITQLEFQD
;
A
#
# COMPACT_ATOMS: atom_id res chain seq x y z
N MET A 1 -8.51 -18.82 -3.06
CA MET A 1 -9.66 -17.94 -2.81
C MET A 1 -9.54 -17.35 -1.42
N VAL A 2 -8.63 -16.39 -1.21
CA VAL A 2 -8.54 -15.59 0.03
C VAL A 2 -7.92 -14.23 -0.33
N SER A 3 -8.76 -13.25 -0.65
CA SER A 3 -8.42 -11.83 -0.45
C SER A 3 -9.70 -11.17 0.09
N LEU A 4 -10.03 -11.54 1.33
CA LEU A 4 -11.12 -10.95 2.12
C LEU A 4 -10.46 -10.05 3.16
N GLY A 5 -10.46 -8.73 2.94
CA GLY A 5 -10.06 -7.83 4.02
C GLY A 5 -10.16 -6.36 3.72
N PHE A 6 -9.65 -5.89 2.57
CA PHE A 6 -9.43 -4.45 2.42
C PHE A 6 -10.64 -3.67 1.89
N THR A 7 -11.52 -4.30 1.12
CA THR A 7 -12.61 -3.58 0.44
C THR A 7 -13.89 -3.45 1.27
N ARG A 8 -13.97 -4.04 2.47
CA ARG A 8 -15.16 -3.98 3.33
C ARG A 8 -14.91 -3.25 4.65
N ARG A 9 -14.21 -2.11 4.59
CA ARG A 9 -14.34 -1.09 5.65
C ARG A 9 -15.43 -0.12 5.21
N ASN A 10 -16.69 -0.56 5.31
CA ASN A 10 -17.86 0.31 5.15
C ASN A 10 -17.75 1.43 6.19
N ARG A 11 -17.25 2.59 5.75
CA ARG A 11 -17.53 3.85 6.43
C ARG A 11 -19.05 3.98 6.39
N LYS A 12 -19.74 3.81 7.52
CA LYS A 12 -21.18 4.09 7.66
C LYS A 12 -21.43 5.60 7.51
N ASP A 13 -21.04 6.20 6.39
CA ASP A 13 -21.66 7.44 5.93
C ASP A 13 -22.81 7.00 5.03
N SER A 14 -24.03 7.12 5.55
CA SER A 14 -25.27 6.50 5.07
C SER A 14 -25.77 7.01 3.71
N ARG A 15 -24.89 7.53 2.84
CA ARG A 15 -25.24 8.22 1.60
C ARG A 15 -24.86 7.49 0.33
N ILE A 16 -23.92 6.53 0.37
CA ILE A 16 -23.50 5.79 -0.83
C ILE A 16 -23.28 4.32 -0.45
N SER A 17 -24.18 3.44 -0.91
CA SER A 17 -24.02 1.99 -0.87
C SER A 17 -23.68 1.49 -2.27
N LEU A 18 -22.53 0.83 -2.41
CA LEU A 18 -22.13 0.18 -3.66
C LEU A 18 -22.76 -1.21 -3.75
N SER A 19 -23.14 -1.62 -4.96
CA SER A 19 -23.53 -3.02 -5.23
C SER A 19 -22.30 -3.94 -5.16
N GLU A 20 -22.52 -5.24 -4.99
CA GLU A 20 -21.41 -6.23 -5.02
C GLU A 20 -20.70 -6.27 -6.37
N GLU A 21 -21.42 -6.01 -7.47
CA GLU A 21 -20.84 -5.87 -8.81
C GLU A 21 -19.91 -4.65 -8.87
N GLN A 22 -20.38 -3.48 -8.41
CA GLN A 22 -19.56 -2.27 -8.35
C GLN A 22 -18.32 -2.44 -7.45
N LEU A 23 -18.47 -3.18 -6.34
CA LEU A 23 -17.33 -3.51 -5.48
C LEU A 23 -16.35 -4.45 -6.17
N THR A 24 -16.83 -5.39 -6.98
CA THR A 24 -15.99 -6.31 -7.75
C THR A 24 -15.19 -5.57 -8.81
N ASP A 25 -15.85 -4.71 -9.58
CA ASP A 25 -15.20 -3.87 -10.59
C ASP A 25 -14.18 -2.93 -9.96
N LEU A 26 -14.53 -2.33 -8.82
CA LEU A 26 -13.61 -1.47 -8.07
C LEU A 26 -12.38 -2.24 -7.57
N ARG A 27 -12.56 -3.47 -7.06
CA ARG A 27 -11.42 -4.31 -6.65
C ARG A 27 -10.50 -4.58 -7.82
N GLU A 28 -11.05 -5.01 -8.96
CA GLU A 28 -10.25 -5.32 -10.14
C GLU A 28 -9.52 -4.08 -10.64
N HIS A 29 -10.19 -2.93 -10.70
CA HIS A 29 -9.56 -1.67 -11.11
C HIS A 29 -8.42 -1.25 -10.17
N LEU A 30 -8.58 -1.44 -8.86
CA LEU A 30 -7.57 -1.08 -7.85
C LEU A 30 -6.51 -2.16 -7.63
N ARG A 31 -6.58 -3.31 -8.30
CA ARG A 31 -5.48 -4.30 -8.26
C ARG A 31 -4.19 -3.64 -8.70
N PHE A 32 -3.11 -3.95 -8.00
CA PHE A 32 -1.82 -3.28 -8.19
C PHE A 32 -1.36 -3.26 -9.65
N ASP A 33 -1.45 -4.39 -10.36
CA ASP A 33 -1.04 -4.51 -11.75
C ASP A 33 -1.85 -3.62 -12.71
N ASN A 34 -3.14 -3.47 -12.44
CA ASN A 34 -4.04 -2.63 -13.24
C ASN A 34 -3.82 -1.14 -12.91
N PHE A 35 -3.69 -0.83 -11.62
CA PHE A 35 -3.45 0.53 -11.15
C PHE A 35 -2.08 1.06 -11.59
N ALA A 36 -1.05 0.21 -11.58
CA ALA A 36 0.31 0.55 -12.03
C ALA A 36 0.36 0.92 -13.53
N LYS A 37 -0.49 0.30 -14.35
CA LYS A 37 -0.57 0.55 -15.80
C LYS A 37 -1.49 1.72 -16.16
N ASN A 38 -2.28 2.22 -15.22
CA ASN A 38 -3.23 3.29 -15.48
C ASN A 38 -2.50 4.63 -15.68
N GLU A 39 -2.48 5.11 -16.93
CA GLU A 39 -1.82 6.36 -17.35
C GLU A 39 -2.33 7.61 -16.61
N SER A 40 -3.56 7.58 -16.10
CA SER A 40 -4.12 8.71 -15.35
C SER A 40 -3.49 8.90 -13.97
N VAL A 41 -2.80 7.88 -13.44
CA VAL A 41 -2.28 7.87 -12.06
C VAL A 41 -0.82 7.42 -11.94
N ASN A 42 -0.27 6.73 -12.95
CA ASN A 42 1.08 6.18 -12.88
C ASN A 42 2.21 7.21 -13.11
N MET A 43 1.85 8.47 -13.44
CA MET A 43 2.79 9.60 -13.61
C MET A 43 3.89 9.36 -14.65
N GLU A 44 3.73 8.38 -15.55
CA GLU A 44 4.72 8.12 -16.62
C GLU A 44 4.90 9.31 -17.58
N PRO A 45 3.85 10.06 -17.98
CA PRO A 45 4.03 11.24 -18.81
C PRO A 45 4.92 12.31 -18.16
N ALA A 46 4.91 12.41 -16.83
CA ALA A 46 5.73 13.40 -16.10
C ALA A 46 7.24 13.12 -16.21
N LYS A 47 7.65 11.89 -16.54
CA LYS A 47 9.05 11.57 -16.85
C LYS A 47 9.53 12.24 -18.14
N GLN A 48 8.63 12.40 -19.12
CA GLN A 48 8.97 13.02 -20.41
C GLN A 48 9.33 14.50 -20.25
N PHE A 49 8.81 15.16 -19.22
CA PHE A 49 9.11 16.56 -18.89
C PHE A 49 10.32 16.73 -17.97
N GLY A 50 11.04 15.64 -17.63
CA GLY A 50 12.24 15.69 -16.81
C GLY A 50 11.99 15.94 -15.31
N HIS A 51 10.74 15.89 -14.85
CA HIS A 51 10.41 16.04 -13.42
C HIS A 51 10.75 14.82 -12.57
N PHE A 52 10.91 13.67 -13.22
CA PHE A 52 11.18 12.38 -12.58
C PHE A 52 12.35 11.67 -13.26
N SER A 53 13.02 10.80 -12.50
CA SER A 53 13.99 9.87 -13.07
C SER A 53 13.33 9.00 -14.14
N THR A 54 14.07 8.73 -15.21
CA THR A 54 13.69 7.73 -16.22
C THR A 54 13.76 6.31 -15.65
N GLU A 55 14.54 6.11 -14.59
CA GLU A 55 14.67 4.83 -13.90
C GLU A 55 13.60 4.65 -12.83
N GLY A 56 12.93 3.50 -12.86
CA GLY A 56 11.88 3.14 -11.92
C GLY A 56 10.48 3.63 -12.32
N HIS A 57 9.49 3.35 -11.49
CA HIS A 57 8.08 3.71 -11.69
C HIS A 57 7.51 4.39 -10.45
N PHE A 58 6.56 5.32 -10.63
CA PHE A 58 5.88 5.97 -9.51
C PHE A 58 5.12 4.95 -8.66
N ILE A 59 4.38 4.05 -9.32
CA ILE A 59 3.75 2.89 -8.70
C ILE A 59 4.77 1.74 -8.74
N ARG A 60 5.45 1.49 -7.61
CA ARG A 60 6.71 0.71 -7.58
C ARG A 60 6.58 -0.79 -7.31
N LYS A 61 6.03 -1.20 -6.16
CA LYS A 61 5.97 -2.62 -5.75
C LYS A 61 4.69 -3.04 -5.03
N GLY A 62 4.04 -2.15 -4.28
CA GLY A 62 2.76 -2.45 -3.61
C GLY A 62 2.84 -3.50 -2.49
N LYS A 63 4.02 -3.79 -1.93
CA LYS A 63 4.20 -4.84 -0.92
C LYS A 63 4.53 -4.29 0.46
N THR A 64 3.77 -4.76 1.46
CA THR A 64 4.02 -4.45 2.86
C THR A 64 5.24 -5.22 3.37
N GLY A 65 6.15 -4.56 4.08
CA GLY A 65 7.34 -5.19 4.66
C GLY A 65 8.57 -5.24 3.76
N ASP A 66 8.49 -4.76 2.51
CA ASP A 66 9.63 -4.73 1.56
C ASP A 66 10.84 -3.97 2.13
N TRP A 67 10.62 -3.03 3.05
CA TRP A 67 11.68 -2.25 3.70
C TRP A 67 12.78 -3.13 4.32
N LYS A 68 12.43 -4.28 4.92
CA LYS A 68 13.42 -5.16 5.57
C LYS A 68 14.44 -5.74 4.59
N ASN A 69 14.10 -5.83 3.31
CA ASN A 69 14.99 -6.32 2.25
C ASN A 69 15.98 -5.27 1.75
N HIS A 70 15.78 -3.99 2.08
CA HIS A 70 16.65 -2.89 1.64
C HIS A 70 17.69 -2.50 2.70
N PHE A 71 17.53 -2.95 3.93
CA PHE A 71 18.39 -2.60 5.05
C PHE A 71 19.19 -3.81 5.55
N SER A 72 20.36 -3.54 6.12
CA SER A 72 21.14 -4.57 6.80
C SER A 72 20.39 -5.09 8.04
N PRO A 73 20.69 -6.32 8.51
CA PRO A 73 20.07 -6.86 9.73
C PRO A 73 20.24 -5.95 10.96
N GLU A 74 21.40 -5.30 11.09
CA GLU A 74 21.68 -4.34 12.16
C GLU A 74 20.78 -3.10 12.06
N MET A 75 20.61 -2.55 10.86
CA MET A 75 19.76 -1.39 10.64
C MET A 75 18.27 -1.72 10.87
N ASN A 76 17.83 -2.90 10.46
CA ASN A 76 16.47 -3.39 10.76
C ASN A 76 16.21 -3.42 12.27
N LYS A 77 17.15 -3.97 13.05
CA LYS A 77 17.05 -4.00 14.51
C LYS A 77 16.95 -2.59 15.10
N ARG A 78 17.76 -1.66 14.61
CA ARG A 78 17.74 -0.25 15.06
C ARG A 78 16.41 0.45 14.75
N ILE A 79 15.80 0.13 13.61
CA ILE A 79 14.48 0.65 13.23
C ILE A 79 13.40 0.07 14.15
N ASP A 80 13.42 -1.23 14.40
CA ASP A 80 12.46 -1.89 15.29
C ASP A 80 12.53 -1.27 16.71
N GLU A 81 13.74 -1.10 17.27
CA GLU A 81 13.95 -0.44 18.57
C GLU A 81 13.45 1.02 18.58
N TRP A 82 13.64 1.75 17.48
CA TRP A 82 13.15 3.12 17.34
C TRP A 82 11.62 3.15 17.33
N ILE A 83 10.96 2.25 16.60
CA ILE A 83 9.50 2.15 16.56
C ILE A 83 8.97 1.87 17.97
N ASP A 84 9.51 0.88 18.67
CA ASP A 84 9.08 0.50 20.02
C ASP A 84 9.24 1.66 21.01
N LYS A 85 10.37 2.37 20.96
CA LYS A 85 10.62 3.53 21.82
C LYS A 85 9.61 4.66 21.61
N ASN A 86 9.23 4.93 20.35
CA ASN A 86 8.31 6.02 20.04
C ASN A 86 6.83 5.65 20.25
N LEU A 87 6.49 4.36 20.16
CA LEU A 87 5.12 3.88 20.35
C LEU A 87 4.81 3.49 21.80
N ASN A 88 5.80 3.32 22.68
CA ASN A 88 5.61 2.93 24.08
C ASN A 88 4.68 3.85 24.91
N GLY A 89 4.40 5.08 24.46
CA GLY A 89 3.44 5.99 25.09
C GLY A 89 2.01 5.95 24.52
N CYS A 90 1.79 5.21 23.43
CA CYS A 90 0.54 5.18 22.68
C CYS A 90 -0.01 3.75 22.62
N ALA A 91 -0.57 3.27 23.74
CA ALA A 91 -1.06 1.89 23.88
C ALA A 91 -2.09 1.47 22.80
N ASP A 92 -2.82 2.44 22.24
CA ASP A 92 -3.86 2.22 21.25
C ASP A 92 -3.37 2.29 19.80
N LEU A 93 -2.12 2.70 19.55
CA LEU A 93 -1.58 2.85 18.20
C LEU A 93 -0.69 1.64 17.84
N LYS A 94 -1.21 0.77 16.97
CA LYS A 94 -0.50 -0.42 16.48
C LYS A 94 -0.45 -0.42 14.96
N PHE A 95 0.74 -0.65 14.41
CA PHE A 95 0.96 -0.79 12.97
C PHE A 95 1.28 -2.23 12.61
N ILE A 96 0.69 -2.71 11.51
CA ILE A 96 1.04 -4.00 10.92
C ILE A 96 2.15 -3.74 9.90
N THR A 97 3.38 -4.18 10.21
CA THR A 97 4.57 -3.92 9.38
C THR A 97 4.89 -5.09 8.44
N GLN A 98 4.18 -6.21 8.56
CA GLN A 98 4.32 -7.43 7.78
C GLN A 98 2.96 -8.10 7.60
N LEU A 99 2.73 -8.71 6.44
CA LEU A 99 1.53 -9.51 6.18
C LEU A 99 1.97 -10.93 5.80
N GLU A 100 1.25 -11.94 6.28
CA GLU A 100 1.44 -13.34 5.88
C GLU A 100 1.07 -13.57 4.42
N PHE A 101 -0.01 -12.90 3.97
CA PHE A 101 -0.50 -12.95 2.61
C PHE A 101 -0.47 -11.54 2.01
N GLN A 102 0.04 -11.45 0.78
CA GLN A 102 0.05 -10.24 -0.03
C GLN A 102 -0.73 -10.55 -1.32
N ASP A 103 -1.34 -9.54 -1.92
CA ASP A 103 -2.02 -9.66 -3.20
C ASP A 103 -1.07 -9.88 -4.39
#